data_AF-A9XLP2-F1
#
_entry.id   AF-A9XLP2-F1
#
_cell.length_a   1.000
_cell.length_b   1.000
_cell.length_c   1.000
_cell.angle_alpha   90.00
_cell.angle_beta   90.00
_cell.angle_gamma   90.00
#
_symmetry.space_group_name_H-M   'P 1'
#
loop_
_entity.id
_entity.type
_entity.pdbx_description
1 polymer ?
#
loop_
_entity_poly.entity_id
_entity_poly.type
_entity_poly.pdbx_seq_one_letter_code
_entity_poly.pdbx_strand_id
1 'polypeptide(L)'
;DNEVVSSAELRLYREQVWEQSPGWERGFHRINVYEVMKPLSEERGQMITRLLDTRLVHHNETRWESFDVSPAVIRWTKDKQPNHGLAVEVVHLGQTPAHQGKHVR
;
A
#
# COMPACT_ATOMS: atom_id res chain seq x y z
N ASP A 1 -17.02 -20.37 22.11
CA ASP A 1 -15.62 -20.12 21.71
C ASP A 1 -15.48 -18.71 21.17
N ASN A 2 -14.43 -17.99 21.60
CA ASN A 2 -14.18 -16.60 21.19
C ASN A 2 -12.96 -16.61 20.26
N GLU A 3 -13.18 -16.59 18.95
CA GLU A 3 -12.11 -16.58 17.95
C GLU A 3 -11.36 -15.25 17.98
N VAL A 4 -10.03 -15.30 18.00
CA VAL A 4 -9.17 -14.11 18.03
C VAL A 4 -8.24 -14.15 16.84
N VAL A 5 -8.24 -13.08 16.05
CA VAL A 5 -7.27 -12.90 14.96
C VAL A 5 -5.87 -12.77 15.55
N SER A 6 -4.99 -13.72 15.24
CA SER A 6 -3.57 -13.68 15.61
C SER A 6 -2.74 -12.87 14.61
N SER A 7 -3.05 -12.99 13.32
CA SER A 7 -2.31 -12.39 12.22
C SER A 7 -3.18 -12.27 10.97
N ALA A 8 -2.87 -11.32 10.10
CA ALA A 8 -3.49 -11.20 8.79
C ALA A 8 -2.47 -10.69 7.75
N GLU A 9 -2.51 -11.27 6.56
CA GLU A 9 -1.62 -10.93 5.46
C GLU A 9 -2.41 -10.54 4.21
N LEU A 10 -1.97 -9.48 3.52
CA LEU A 10 -2.39 -9.15 2.17
C LEU A 10 -1.34 -9.70 1.20
N ARG A 11 -1.74 -10.62 0.32
CA ARG A 11 -0.86 -11.17 -0.72
C ARG A 11 -1.14 -10.50 -2.05
N LEU A 12 -0.13 -9.85 -2.63
CA LEU A 12 -0.20 -9.18 -3.92
C LEU A 12 0.65 -9.94 -4.93
N TYR A 13 0.04 -10.33 -6.05
CA TYR A 13 0.78 -10.88 -7.18
C TYR A 13 1.27 -9.75 -8.06
N ARG A 14 2.58 -9.72 -8.31
CA ARG A 14 3.24 -8.75 -9.17
C ARG A 14 3.76 -9.45 -10.41
N GLU A 15 3.47 -8.87 -11.55
CA GLU A 15 4.09 -9.25 -12.82
C GLU A 15 5.25 -8.30 -13.13
N GLN A 16 6.31 -8.85 -13.73
CA GLN A 16 7.44 -8.06 -14.23
C GLN A 16 6.96 -7.02 -15.23
N VAL A 17 7.45 -5.79 -15.11
CA VAL A 17 7.14 -4.71 -16.06
C VAL A 17 8.39 -4.42 -16.90
N TRP A 18 8.31 -4.70 -18.20
CA TRP A 18 9.41 -4.45 -19.13
C TRP A 18 9.41 -2.99 -19.61
N GLU A 19 9.98 -2.07 -18.84
CA GLU A 19 10.10 -0.68 -19.29
C GLU A 19 11.32 -0.48 -20.24
N GLN A 20 11.09 0.05 -21.44
CA GLN A 20 12.11 0.37 -22.45
C GLN A 20 12.90 1.65 -22.14
N SER A 21 13.68 1.72 -21.06
CA SER A 21 14.50 2.92 -20.83
C SER A 21 15.81 2.61 -20.09
N PRO A 22 16.82 3.50 -20.20
CA PRO A 22 18.23 3.15 -20.06
C PRO A 22 18.58 2.59 -18.68
N GLY A 23 19.30 1.47 -18.68
CA GLY A 23 19.35 0.47 -17.62
C GLY A 23 20.12 0.79 -16.33
N TRP A 24 20.18 2.03 -15.85
CA TRP A 24 20.84 2.33 -14.56
C TRP A 24 19.95 3.08 -13.55
N GLU A 25 18.86 3.73 -13.98
CA GLU A 25 17.90 4.40 -13.08
C GLU A 25 16.70 3.52 -12.68
N ARG A 26 16.70 2.24 -13.06
CA ARG A 26 15.52 1.37 -13.00
C ARG A 26 15.78 0.12 -12.20
N GLY A 27 15.35 0.09 -10.95
CA GLY A 27 15.50 -1.12 -10.13
C GLY A 27 14.32 -1.45 -9.26
N PHE A 28 13.64 -0.43 -8.72
CA PHE A 28 12.78 -0.66 -7.58
C PHE A 28 11.43 0.06 -7.66
N HIS A 29 10.40 -0.62 -7.19
CA HIS A 29 9.14 -0.03 -6.81
C HIS A 29 9.03 -0.05 -5.30
N ARG A 30 8.44 1.01 -4.72
CA ARG A 30 7.97 0.97 -3.34
C ARG A 30 6.48 0.73 -3.36
N ILE A 31 6.05 -0.37 -2.75
CA ILE A 31 4.63 -0.67 -2.54
C ILE A 31 4.29 -0.26 -1.11
N ASN A 32 3.32 0.63 -0.96
CA ASN A 32 2.77 1.04 0.31
C ASN A 32 1.36 0.48 0.45
N VAL A 33 1.07 -0.14 1.60
CA VAL A 33 -0.28 -0.62 1.95
C VAL A 33 -0.80 0.23 3.09
N TYR A 34 -2.00 0.77 2.91
CA TYR A 34 -2.66 1.62 3.89
C TYR A 34 -4.03 1.06 4.27
N GLU A 35 -4.43 1.30 5.50
CA GLU A 35 -5.83 1.22 5.91
C GLU A 35 -6.56 2.51 5.56
N VAL A 36 -7.75 2.40 5.00
CA VAL A 36 -8.65 3.54 4.79
C VAL A 36 -9.38 3.81 6.12
N MET A 37 -9.05 4.94 6.77
CA MET A 37 -9.71 5.36 8.01
C MET A 37 -10.99 6.16 7.74
N LYS A 38 -10.99 6.97 6.67
CA LYS A 38 -12.18 7.62 6.15
C LYS A 38 -12.17 7.53 4.63
N PRO A 39 -13.26 7.03 4.02
CA PRO A 39 -13.35 6.92 2.57
C PRO A 39 -13.34 8.32 1.94
N LEU A 40 -13.14 8.36 0.62
CA LEU A 40 -13.21 9.60 -0.15
C LEU A 40 -14.59 10.25 0.07
N SER A 41 -14.59 11.47 0.60
CA SER A 41 -15.80 12.27 0.78
C SER A 41 -15.94 13.25 -0.38
N GLU A 42 -17.08 13.22 -1.07
CA GLU A 42 -17.41 14.15 -2.16
C GLU A 42 -17.20 15.62 -1.74
N GLU A 43 -17.54 15.97 -0.49
CA GLU A 43 -17.40 17.34 0.03
C GLU A 43 -15.95 17.81 0.27
N ARG A 44 -15.02 16.89 0.55
CA ARG A 44 -13.65 17.22 0.97
C ARG A 44 -12.59 16.82 -0.05
N GLY A 45 -12.93 15.96 -1.00
CA GLY A 45 -12.03 15.45 -2.04
C GLY A 45 -10.80 14.70 -1.50
N GLN A 46 -10.81 14.30 -0.23
CA GLN A 46 -9.66 13.69 0.43
C GLN A 46 -10.06 12.42 1.18
N MET A 47 -9.23 11.38 1.03
CA MET A 47 -9.29 10.14 1.81
C MET A 47 -8.34 10.28 3.00
N ILE A 48 -8.73 9.75 4.17
CA ILE A 48 -7.81 9.64 5.31
C ILE A 48 -7.32 8.21 5.40
N THR A 49 -6.01 8.02 5.31
CA THR A 49 -5.36 6.71 5.33
C THR A 49 -4.32 6.61 6.44
N ARG A 50 -3.99 5.38 6.83
CA ARG A 50 -2.91 5.05 7.76
C ARG A 50 -2.02 3.97 7.15
N LEU A 51 -0.72 4.22 7.05
CA LEU A 51 0.24 3.25 6.52
C LEU A 51 0.28 2.01 7.44
N LEU A 52 0.21 0.82 6.84
CA LEU A 52 0.32 -0.47 7.52
C LEU A 52 1.69 -1.10 7.27
N ASP A 53 2.07 -1.24 6.00
CA ASP A 53 3.32 -1.88 5.60
C ASP A 53 3.87 -1.22 4.32
N THR A 54 5.20 -1.28 4.15
CA THR A 54 5.90 -0.77 2.98
C THR A 54 7.00 -1.73 2.55
N ARG A 55 7.09 -2.00 1.24
CA ARG A 55 8.14 -2.86 0.69
C ARG A 55 8.79 -2.24 -0.52
N LEU A 56 10.12 -2.31 -0.52
CA LEU A 56 10.93 -2.04 -1.70
C LEU A 56 11.09 -3.35 -2.49
N VAL A 57 10.60 -3.39 -3.71
CA VAL A 57 10.60 -4.59 -4.56
C VAL A 57 11.32 -4.31 -5.87
N HIS A 58 12.02 -5.31 -6.39
CA HIS A 58 12.63 -5.21 -7.71
C HIS A 58 11.57 -5.30 -8.81
N HIS A 59 11.57 -4.41 -9.80
CA HIS A 59 10.53 -4.40 -10.85
C HIS A 59 10.60 -5.58 -11.84
N ASN A 60 11.77 -6.21 -11.97
CA ASN A 60 12.09 -7.22 -12.99
C ASN A 60 11.73 -8.65 -12.56
N GLU A 61 11.05 -8.82 -11.44
CA GLU A 61 10.62 -10.12 -10.94
C GLU A 61 9.10 -10.30 -11.10
N THR A 62 8.66 -11.55 -11.22
CA THR A 62 7.25 -11.91 -11.10
C THR A 62 7.12 -12.79 -9.87
N ARG A 63 6.44 -12.29 -8.82
CA ARG A 63 6.29 -13.03 -7.57
C ARG A 63 5.13 -12.51 -6.73
N TRP A 64 4.75 -13.32 -5.75
CA TRP A 64 3.88 -12.90 -4.66
C TRP A 64 4.67 -12.09 -3.62
N GLU A 65 4.14 -10.93 -3.26
CA GLU A 65 4.55 -10.18 -2.08
C GLU A 65 3.50 -10.38 -0.98
N SER A 66 3.93 -10.42 0.29
CA SER A 66 3.03 -10.48 1.45
C SER A 66 3.20 -9.22 2.29
N PHE A 67 2.11 -8.61 2.73
CA PHE A 67 2.11 -7.41 3.56
C PHE A 67 1.36 -7.65 4.85
N ASP A 68 1.92 -7.19 5.97
CA ASP A 68 1.23 -7.30 7.25
C ASP A 68 0.07 -6.31 7.31
N VAL A 69 -1.14 -6.84 7.46
CA VAL A 69 -2.37 -6.06 7.65
C VAL A 69 -3.05 -6.37 8.99
N SER A 70 -2.38 -7.13 9.85
CA SER A 70 -2.87 -7.51 11.18
C SER A 70 -3.40 -6.32 11.99
N PRO A 71 -2.73 -5.15 12.03
CA PRO A 71 -3.24 -4.01 12.80
C PRO A 71 -4.63 -3.56 12.35
N ALA A 72 -4.90 -3.51 11.04
CA ALA A 72 -6.20 -3.09 10.51
C ALA A 72 -7.28 -4.15 10.77
N VAL A 73 -6.96 -5.42 10.51
CA VAL A 73 -7.90 -6.53 10.70
C VAL A 73 -8.26 -6.69 12.19
N ILE A 74 -7.31 -6.53 13.11
CA ILE A 74 -7.59 -6.53 14.55
C ILE A 74 -8.57 -5.40 14.91
N ARG A 75 -8.38 -4.18 14.41
CA ARG A 75 -9.32 -3.08 14.67
C ARG A 75 -10.72 -3.35 14.13
N TRP A 76 -10.83 -3.89 12.92
CA TRP A 76 -12.13 -4.19 12.32
C TRP A 76 -12.87 -5.29 13.07
N THR A 77 -12.14 -6.31 13.53
CA THR A 77 -12.74 -7.51 14.13
C THR A 77 -12.90 -7.42 15.65
N LYS A 78 -11.85 -7.04 16.37
CA LYS A 78 -11.80 -6.94 17.84
C LYS A 78 -12.40 -5.63 18.34
N ASP A 79 -11.94 -4.52 17.77
CA ASP A 79 -12.34 -3.17 18.22
C ASP A 79 -13.64 -2.67 17.55
N LYS A 80 -14.23 -3.50 16.67
CA LYS A 80 -15.48 -3.24 15.93
C LYS A 80 -15.46 -1.92 15.16
N GLN A 81 -14.28 -1.49 14.72
CA GLN A 81 -14.13 -0.31 13.86
C GLN A 81 -14.68 -0.62 12.46
N PRO A 82 -15.21 0.39 11.75
CA PRO A 82 -15.68 0.20 10.39
C PRO A 82 -14.51 -0.21 9.48
N ASN A 83 -14.77 -1.17 8.59
CA ASN A 83 -13.85 -1.55 7.53
C ASN A 83 -14.16 -0.73 6.26
N HIS A 84 -13.34 0.28 5.98
CA HIS A 84 -13.43 1.05 4.73
C HIS A 84 -12.47 0.55 3.64
N GLY A 85 -11.79 -0.57 3.88
CA GLY A 85 -10.87 -1.21 2.96
C GLY A 85 -9.41 -0.83 3.16
N LEU A 86 -8.58 -1.34 2.23
CA LEU A 86 -7.16 -1.05 2.12
C LEU A 86 -6.91 -0.26 0.83
N ALA A 87 -5.94 0.65 0.88
CA ALA A 87 -5.41 1.31 -0.29
C ALA A 87 -3.98 0.80 -0.57
N VAL A 88 -3.66 0.56 -1.84
CA VAL A 88 -2.33 0.12 -2.27
C VAL A 88 -1.78 1.15 -3.23
N GLU A 89 -0.56 1.63 -2.96
CA GLU A 89 0.15 2.60 -3.78
C GLU A 89 1.46 1.99 -4.25
N VAL A 90 1.74 2.12 -5.55
CA VAL A 90 3.00 1.69 -6.15
C VAL A 90 3.76 2.92 -6.63
N VAL A 91 4.93 3.17 -6.02
CA VAL A 91 5.81 4.30 -6.35
C VAL A 91 7.01 3.79 -7.14
N HIS A 92 7.17 4.30 -8.36
CA HIS A 92 8.32 3.98 -9.22
C HIS A 92 9.52 4.83 -8.79
N LEU A 93 10.56 4.20 -8.23
CA LEU A 93 11.75 4.92 -7.78
C LEU A 93 12.77 4.96 -8.91
N GLY A 94 13.20 6.17 -9.27
CA GLY A 94 14.15 6.42 -10.37
C GLY A 94 13.53 7.05 -11.62
N GLN A 95 12.21 7.24 -11.65
CA GLN A 95 11.59 8.22 -12.55
C GLN A 95 11.46 9.52 -11.78
N THR A 96 12.23 10.57 -12.10
CA THR A 96 12.01 11.92 -11.53
C THR A 96 10.56 12.34 -11.78
N PRO A 97 9.71 12.48 -10.75
CA PRO A 97 8.37 13.02 -10.94
C PRO A 97 8.49 14.54 -10.85
N ALA A 98 8.31 15.24 -11.97
CA ALA A 98 7.81 16.60 -11.90
C ALA A 98 6.49 16.55 -11.13
N HIS A 99 6.40 17.29 -10.02
CA HIS A 99 5.23 17.41 -9.13
C HIS A 99 5.07 16.31 -8.07
N GLN A 100 5.98 16.25 -7.10
CA GLN A 100 5.59 15.81 -5.75
C GLN A 100 4.93 16.99 -5.03
N GLY A 101 3.65 16.80 -4.70
CA GLY A 101 2.82 17.75 -3.98
C GLY A 101 3.47 18.20 -2.67
N LYS A 102 3.37 19.51 -2.44
CA LYS A 102 3.81 20.23 -1.26
C LYS A 102 3.10 19.69 -0.02
N HIS A 103 3.77 18.89 0.80
CA HIS A 103 3.32 18.60 2.16
C HIS A 103 3.45 19.88 2.99
N VAL A 104 2.31 20.42 3.43
CA VAL A 104 2.29 21.53 4.40
C VAL A 104 2.43 20.92 5.80
N ARG A 105 3.34 21.50 6.59
CA ARG A 105 3.69 21.09 7.95
C ARG A 105 2.69 21.63 8.97
#